data_AF-A0A0S8C3U1-F1
#
_entry.id   AF-A0A0S8C3U1-F1
#
_cell.length_a   1.000
_cell.length_b   1.000
_cell.length_c   1.000
_cell.angle_alpha   90.00
_cell.angle_beta   90.00
_cell.angle_gamma   90.00
#
_symmetry.space_group_name_H-M   'P 1'
#
loop_
_entity.id
_entity.type
_entity.pdbx_description
1 polymer ?
#
loop_
_entity_poly.entity_id
_entity_poly.type
_entity_poly.pdbx_seq_one_letter_code
_entity_poly.pdbx_strand_id
1 'polypeptide(L)'
;MKRAFEIAAATLLVLGCGHESAATQQIRTAAAVDLDCDESVIELADDGPMVKRASGCGRTLTYMYRCNPTAGGGQDCRWRPVRDDRNKLY
;
A
#
# COMPACT_ATOMS: atom_id res chain seq x y z
N MET A 1 23.86 41.62 23.39
CA MET A 1 24.59 40.99 22.26
C MET A 1 24.36 39.48 22.33
N LYS A 2 24.15 38.87 21.15
CA LYS A 2 23.52 37.58 20.85
C LYS A 2 23.82 36.42 21.82
N ARG A 3 22.78 35.86 22.43
CA ARG A 3 22.80 34.52 23.03
C ARG A 3 22.83 33.50 21.89
N ALA A 4 23.86 32.67 21.86
CA ALA A 4 24.02 31.60 20.90
C ALA A 4 22.82 30.65 21.00
N PHE A 5 22.02 30.60 19.94
CA PHE A 5 20.98 29.59 19.77
C PHE A 5 21.68 28.35 19.20
N GLU A 6 22.02 27.43 20.09
CA GLU A 6 22.37 26.06 19.75
C GLU A 6 21.13 25.42 19.11
N ILE A 7 21.05 25.41 17.77
CA ILE A 7 20.04 24.65 17.06
C ILE A 7 20.51 23.19 17.07
N ALA A 8 20.05 22.46 18.08
CA ALA A 8 20.12 21.00 18.10
C ALA A 8 19.32 20.46 16.90
N ALA A 9 20.02 20.18 15.81
CA ALA A 9 19.50 19.40 14.69
C ALA A 9 19.45 17.93 15.13
N ALA A 10 18.48 17.60 15.99
CA ALA A 10 18.07 16.23 16.23
C ALA A 10 17.20 15.81 15.04
N THR A 11 17.86 15.39 13.96
CA THR A 11 17.25 14.70 12.83
C THR A 11 16.50 13.49 13.38
N LEU A 12 15.17 13.58 13.41
CA LEU A 12 14.27 12.46 13.67
C LEU A 12 14.43 11.46 12.52
N LEU A 13 15.45 10.60 12.62
CA LEU A 13 15.50 9.34 11.92
C LEU A 13 14.34 8.49 12.46
N VAL A 14 13.16 8.68 11.89
CA VAL A 14 12.07 7.70 11.99
C VAL A 14 12.50 6.49 11.17
N LEU A 15 13.47 5.75 11.70
CA LEU A 15 13.69 4.35 11.39
C LEU A 15 12.55 3.60 12.07
N GLY A 16 11.36 3.68 11.47
CA GLY A 16 10.30 2.73 11.76
C GLY A 16 10.87 1.35 11.41
N CYS A 17 11.12 0.53 12.43
CA CYS A 17 11.44 -0.88 12.25
C CYS A 17 10.36 -1.47 11.33
N GLY A 18 10.76 -1.79 10.10
CA GLY A 18 9.91 -2.12 8.96
C GLY A 18 9.20 -3.46 9.11
N HIS A 19 8.21 -3.52 9.99
CA HIS A 19 7.22 -4.59 9.95
C HIS A 19 6.19 -4.23 8.88
N GLU A 20 6.56 -4.47 7.62
CA GLU A 20 5.59 -4.48 6.54
C GLU A 20 4.53 -5.53 6.89
N SER A 21 3.26 -5.13 6.92
CA SER A 21 2.20 -6.07 7.26
C SER A 21 2.12 -7.19 6.23
N ALA A 22 1.77 -8.42 6.64
CA ALA A 22 1.57 -9.53 5.70
C ALA A 22 0.55 -9.21 4.59
N ALA A 23 -0.41 -8.32 4.86
CA ALA A 23 -1.36 -7.82 3.87
C ALA A 23 -0.67 -6.88 2.85
N THR A 24 0.22 -6.01 3.31
CA THR A 24 0.99 -5.10 2.45
C THR A 24 1.92 -5.88 1.53
N GLN A 25 2.62 -6.89 2.06
CA GLN A 25 3.50 -7.76 1.26
C GLN A 25 2.71 -8.51 0.17
N GLN A 26 1.51 -9.02 0.50
CA GLN A 26 0.64 -9.67 -0.49
C GLN A 26 0.26 -8.74 -1.65
N ILE A 27 -0.05 -7.48 -1.35
CA ILE A 27 -0.38 -6.49 -2.39
C ILE A 27 0.84 -6.19 -3.24
N ARG A 28 2.02 -6.03 -2.60
CA ARG A 28 3.29 -5.77 -3.29
C ARG A 28 3.61 -6.87 -4.31
N THR A 29 3.57 -8.14 -3.89
CA THR A 29 3.82 -9.29 -4.77
C THR A 29 2.80 -9.37 -5.89
N ALA A 30 1.51 -9.15 -5.61
CA ALA A 30 0.48 -9.13 -6.65
C ALA A 30 0.69 -7.98 -7.64
N ALA A 31 1.05 -6.79 -7.15
CA ALA A 31 1.29 -5.61 -7.96
C ALA A 31 2.50 -5.75 -8.87
N ALA A 32 3.57 -6.41 -8.41
CA ALA A 32 4.73 -6.72 -9.25
C ALA A 32 4.33 -7.52 -10.49
N VAL A 33 3.50 -8.55 -10.32
CA VAL A 33 2.96 -9.34 -11.43
C VAL A 33 2.00 -8.51 -12.30
N ASP A 34 1.07 -7.77 -11.68
CA ASP A 34 0.05 -7.00 -12.40
C ASP A 34 0.62 -5.82 -13.21
N LEU A 35 1.73 -5.22 -12.73
CA LEU A 35 2.40 -4.11 -13.38
C LEU A 35 3.54 -4.55 -14.31
N ASP A 36 3.91 -5.83 -14.29
CA ASP A 36 5.09 -6.39 -14.98
C ASP A 36 6.38 -5.67 -14.52
N CYS A 37 6.65 -5.75 -13.22
CA CYS A 37 7.67 -4.96 -12.55
C CYS A 37 8.28 -5.74 -11.37
N ASP A 38 9.51 -5.43 -10.96
CA ASP A 38 10.14 -6.09 -9.81
C ASP A 38 9.51 -5.65 -8.49
N GLU A 39 9.33 -6.57 -7.54
CA GLU A 39 8.71 -6.29 -6.23
C GLU A 39 9.44 -5.20 -5.42
N SER A 40 10.76 -5.07 -5.60
CA SER A 40 11.59 -4.09 -4.86
C SER A 40 11.33 -2.65 -5.30
N VAL A 41 10.81 -2.44 -6.51
CA VAL A 41 10.48 -1.11 -7.05
C VAL A 41 8.99 -0.78 -6.95
N ILE A 42 8.18 -1.70 -6.40
CA ILE A 42 6.78 -1.43 -6.09
C ILE A 42 6.69 -0.54 -4.86
N GLU A 43 6.03 0.60 -5.03
CA GLU A 43 5.64 1.48 -3.95
C GLU A 43 4.14 1.38 -3.68
N LEU A 44 3.77 1.29 -2.40
CA LEU A 44 2.39 1.22 -1.95
C LEU A 44 2.03 2.48 -1.18
N ALA A 45 0.94 3.13 -1.58
CA ALA A 45 0.35 4.26 -0.88
C ALA A 45 -1.03 3.90 -0.31
N ASP A 46 -1.32 4.43 0.88
CA ASP A 46 -2.65 4.39 1.49
C ASP A 46 -3.51 5.54 0.96
N ASP A 47 -4.43 5.24 0.04
CA ASP A 47 -5.40 6.22 -0.47
C ASP A 47 -6.74 6.17 0.31
N GLY A 48 -6.90 5.20 1.22
CA GLY A 48 -8.05 5.09 2.13
C GLY A 48 -8.04 3.80 2.97
N PRO A 49 -9.00 3.64 3.92
CA PRO A 49 -9.00 2.52 4.88
C PRO A 49 -9.01 1.11 4.24
N MET A 50 -9.55 1.01 3.03
CA MET A 50 -9.63 -0.23 2.25
C MET A 50 -9.17 -0.02 0.81
N VAL A 51 -8.33 0.99 0.58
CA VAL A 51 -7.83 1.39 -0.73
C VAL A 51 -6.33 1.59 -0.68
N LYS A 52 -5.61 0.81 -1.48
CA LYS A 52 -4.15 0.88 -1.63
C LYS A 52 -3.84 1.20 -3.07
N ARG A 53 -2.91 2.11 -3.32
CA ARG A 53 -2.40 2.38 -4.67
C ARG A 53 -1.00 1.80 -4.78
N ALA A 54 -0.80 0.93 -5.75
CA ALA A 54 0.49 0.39 -6.11
C ALA A 54 1.03 1.13 -7.33
N SER A 55 2.30 1.53 -7.30
CA SER A 55 2.98 2.14 -8.44
C SER A 55 4.36 1.51 -8.64
N GLY A 56 4.77 1.37 -9.90
CA GLY A 56 6.05 0.79 -10.29
C GLY A 56 6.20 0.76 -11.80
N CYS A 57 7.43 0.87 -12.30
CA CYS A 57 7.75 0.82 -13.74
C CYS A 57 6.91 1.79 -14.61
N GLY A 58 6.59 2.98 -14.09
CA GLY A 58 5.80 3.99 -14.80
C GLY A 58 4.30 3.70 -14.88
N ARG A 59 3.81 2.71 -14.13
CA ARG A 59 2.41 2.27 -14.11
C ARG A 59 1.87 2.36 -12.69
N THR A 60 0.55 2.48 -12.61
CA THR A 60 -0.18 2.57 -11.33
C THR A 60 -1.43 1.71 -11.38
N LEU A 61 -1.72 1.04 -10.27
CA LEU A 61 -2.92 0.21 -10.11
C LEU A 61 -3.47 0.38 -8.69
N THR A 62 -4.79 0.52 -8.58
CA THR A 62 -5.47 0.59 -7.29
C THR A 62 -5.92 -0.80 -6.86
N TYR A 63 -5.74 -1.13 -5.60
CA TYR A 63 -6.27 -2.32 -4.93
C TYR A 63 -7.33 -1.91 -3.91
N MET A 64 -8.43 -2.64 -3.88
CA MET A 64 -9.45 -2.48 -2.85
C MET A 64 -9.63 -3.78 -2.06
N TYR A 65 -9.85 -3.67 -0.76
CA TYR A 65 -10.13 -4.81 0.10
C TYR A 65 -11.60 -5.21 -0.07
N ARG A 66 -11.85 -6.48 -0.44
CA ARG A 66 -13.20 -6.98 -0.71
C ARG A 66 -13.45 -8.29 0.01
N CYS A 67 -14.58 -8.39 0.68
CA CYS A 67 -15.14 -9.63 1.20
C CYS A 67 -16.24 -10.14 0.25
N ASN A 68 -16.12 -11.37 -0.22
CA ASN A 68 -17.18 -12.05 -0.97
C ASN A 68 -17.86 -13.07 -0.06
N PRO A 69 -19.20 -13.18 -0.08
CA PRO A 69 -19.89 -14.21 0.67
C PRO A 69 -19.50 -15.59 0.15
N THR A 70 -19.33 -16.55 1.05
CA THR A 70 -19.11 -17.96 0.71
C THR A 70 -20.39 -18.76 0.89
N ALA A 71 -20.55 -19.87 0.15
CA ALA A 71 -21.77 -20.68 0.16
C ALA A 71 -22.17 -21.24 1.54
N GLY A 72 -21.25 -21.22 2.52
CA GLY A 72 -21.49 -21.64 3.91
C GLY A 72 -21.81 -20.51 4.88
N GLY A 73 -22.14 -19.30 4.40
CA GLY A 73 -22.47 -18.15 5.26
C GLY A 73 -21.25 -17.41 5.84
N GLY A 74 -20.04 -17.70 5.33
CA GLY A 74 -18.82 -16.99 5.67
C GLY A 74 -18.47 -15.89 4.67
N GLN A 75 -17.27 -15.31 4.83
CA GLN A 75 -16.75 -14.26 3.95
C GLN A 75 -15.31 -14.60 3.56
N ASP A 76 -14.98 -14.53 2.27
CA ASP A 76 -13.61 -14.57 1.76
C ASP A 76 -13.14 -13.14 1.47
N CYS A 77 -12.26 -12.62 2.31
CA CYS A 77 -11.77 -11.25 2.22
C CYS A 77 -10.36 -11.20 1.63
N ARG A 78 -10.19 -10.44 0.55
CA ARG A 78 -8.89 -10.27 -0.13
C ARG A 78 -8.78 -8.92 -0.83
N TRP A 79 -7.55 -8.46 -0.98
CA TRP A 79 -7.23 -7.34 -1.87
C TRP A 79 -7.41 -7.75 -3.33
N ARG A 80 -8.02 -6.88 -4.13
CA ARG A 80 -8.29 -7.09 -5.55
C ARG A 80 -7.90 -5.86 -6.36
N PRO A 81 -7.28 -6.03 -7.54
CA PRO A 81 -6.97 -4.92 -8.41
C PRO A 81 -8.25 -4.36 -9.02
N VAL A 82 -8.37 -3.04 -8.99
CA VAL A 82 -9.41 -2.25 -9.64
C VAL A 82 -8.90 -1.89 -11.03
N ARG A 83 -9.53 -2.43 -12.08
CA ARG A 83 -9.09 -2.28 -13.47
C ARG A 83 -10.05 -1.43 -14.29
N ASP A 84 -11.33 -1.37 -13.89
CA ASP A 84 -12.35 -0.59 -14.56
C ASP A 84 -13.47 -0.18 -13.59
N ASP A 85 -14.34 0.75 -13.97
CA ASP A 85 -15.38 1.27 -13.06
C ASP A 85 -16.39 0.20 -12.62
N ARG A 86 -16.50 -0.94 -13.33
CA ARG A 86 -17.39 -2.04 -12.95
C ARG A 86 -16.81 -2.88 -11.80
N ASN A 87 -15.54 -2.68 -11.45
CA ASN A 87 -14.92 -3.32 -10.30
C ASN A 87 -14.47 -2.33 -9.20
N LYS A 88 -14.83 -1.05 -9.34
CA LYS A 88 -14.73 -0.05 -8.26
C LYS A 88 -15.84 -0.30 -7.23
N LEU A 89 -15.49 -0.19 -5.94
CA LEU A 89 -16.38 -0.47 -4.81
C LEU A 89 -16.75 0.83 -4.09
N TYR A 90 -17.33 1.79 -4.81
CA TYR A 90 -17.98 2.96 -4.21
C TYR A 90 -19.49 2.88 -4.33
#